data_AF-F3FVS5-F1
#
_entry.id   AF-F3FVS5-F1
#
_cell.length_a   1.000
_cell.length_b   1.000
_cell.length_c   1.000
_cell.angle_alpha   90.00
_cell.angle_beta   90.00
_cell.angle_gamma   90.00
#
_symmetry.space_group_name_H-M   'P 1'
#
loop_
_entity.id
_entity.type
_entity.pdbx_description
1 polymer ?
#
loop_
_entity_poly.entity_id
_entity_poly.type
_entity_poly.pdbx_seq_one_letter_code
_entity_poly.pdbx_strand_id
1 'polypeptide(L)'
;PERYDCLHRYHHLICDGVTVHLLLHAVADAYNGLLRDDHNPPQGNAYLSFLAEDQAYAGSPRFERDKAFWKELYAELPPPLLQPRVAVADNRVAPSALSQMKIPRRLFNDLAQFA
;
A
#
# COMPACT_ATOMS: atom_id res chain seq x y z
N PRO A 1 14.31 -16.66 -26.48
CA PRO A 1 14.56 -16.57 -25.03
C PRO A 1 13.51 -17.34 -24.25
N GLU A 2 13.90 -18.08 -23.22
CA GLU A 2 12.96 -18.68 -22.28
C GLU A 2 12.28 -17.59 -21.44
N ARG A 3 10.99 -17.75 -21.18
CA ARG A 3 10.18 -16.82 -20.39
C ARG A 3 9.74 -17.54 -19.13
N TYR A 4 9.96 -16.88 -17.99
CA TYR A 4 9.48 -17.31 -16.69
C TYR A 4 8.49 -16.27 -16.17
N ASP A 5 7.36 -16.72 -15.64
CA ASP A 5 6.35 -15.86 -15.02
C ASP A 5 6.28 -16.18 -13.51
N CYS A 6 6.30 -15.14 -12.66
CA CYS A 6 6.20 -15.29 -11.21
C CYS A 6 4.92 -14.59 -10.72
N LEU A 7 3.98 -15.38 -10.18
CA LEU A 7 2.70 -14.89 -9.67
C LEU A 7 2.71 -14.85 -8.15
N HIS A 8 2.33 -13.70 -7.61
CA HIS A 8 2.25 -13.44 -6.19
C HIS A 8 0.80 -13.10 -5.80
N ARG A 9 0.25 -13.80 -4.81
CA ARG A 9 -1.11 -13.56 -4.29
C ARG A 9 -1.08 -13.51 -2.78
N TYR A 10 -1.57 -12.41 -2.22
CA TYR A 10 -1.61 -12.18 -0.78
C TYR A 10 -3.02 -11.86 -0.33
N HIS A 11 -3.29 -12.13 0.95
CA HIS A 11 -4.46 -11.60 1.61
C HIS A 11 -4.16 -10.15 2.06
N HIS A 12 -5.05 -9.19 1.78
CA HIS A 12 -4.81 -7.77 2.09
C HIS A 12 -4.59 -7.49 3.59
N LEU A 13 -5.10 -8.36 4.47
CA LEU A 13 -4.86 -8.27 5.91
C LEU A 13 -3.36 -8.26 6.29
N ILE A 14 -2.50 -8.91 5.52
CA ILE A 14 -1.07 -9.05 5.82
C ILE A 14 -0.17 -8.33 4.82
N CYS A 15 -0.76 -7.68 3.80
CA CYS A 15 0.00 -7.16 2.67
C CYS A 15 -0.74 -5.98 2.02
N ASP A 16 -0.05 -4.84 2.01
CA ASP A 16 -0.44 -3.63 1.31
C ASP A 16 0.54 -3.32 0.15
N GLY A 17 0.37 -2.17 -0.52
CA GLY A 17 1.23 -1.78 -1.63
C GLY A 17 2.71 -1.62 -1.24
N VAL A 18 3.00 -1.20 -0.01
CA VAL A 18 4.37 -1.04 0.49
C VAL A 18 4.98 -2.42 0.74
N THR A 19 4.22 -3.34 1.31
CA THR A 19 4.63 -4.73 1.56
C THR A 19 5.00 -5.43 0.26
N VAL A 20 4.19 -5.27 -0.80
CA VAL A 20 4.50 -5.83 -2.14
C VAL A 20 5.82 -5.27 -2.67
N HIS A 21 6.06 -3.96 -2.53
CA HIS A 21 7.31 -3.34 -2.95
C HIS A 21 8.51 -3.93 -2.21
N LEU A 22 8.47 -3.98 -0.87
CA LEU A 22 9.55 -4.54 -0.05
C LEU A 22 9.84 -6.00 -0.39
N LEU A 23 8.79 -6.81 -0.60
CA LEU A 23 8.94 -8.23 -0.91
C LEU A 23 9.58 -8.46 -2.29
N LEU A 24 9.17 -7.69 -3.31
CA LEU A 24 9.77 -7.79 -4.64
C LEU A 24 11.26 -7.41 -4.62
N HIS A 25 11.63 -6.40 -3.83
CA HIS A 25 13.04 -6.04 -3.61
C HIS A 25 13.81 -7.15 -2.89
N ALA A 26 13.26 -7.70 -1.80
CA ALA A 26 13.91 -8.79 -1.07
C ALA A 26 14.12 -10.04 -1.95
N VAL A 27 13.15 -10.37 -2.81
CA VAL A 27 13.29 -11.48 -3.79
C VAL A 27 14.40 -11.19 -4.80
N ALA A 28 14.47 -9.98 -5.34
CA ALA A 28 15.52 -9.58 -6.26
C ALA A 28 16.91 -9.61 -5.61
N ASP A 29 17.03 -9.14 -4.37
CA ASP A 29 18.28 -9.14 -3.60
C ASP A 29 18.74 -10.56 -3.29
N ALA A 30 17.83 -11.41 -2.81
CA ALA A 30 18.12 -12.84 -2.56
C ALA A 30 18.56 -13.55 -3.84
N TYR A 31 17.84 -13.34 -4.95
CA TYR A 31 18.20 -13.93 -6.24
C TYR A 31 19.61 -13.50 -6.69
N ASN A 32 19.91 -12.20 -6.62
CA ASN A 32 21.21 -11.67 -6.97
C ASN A 32 22.33 -12.16 -6.03
N GLY A 33 22.01 -12.38 -4.74
CA GLY A 33 22.92 -12.99 -3.76
C GLY A 33 23.28 -14.42 -4.15
N LEU A 34 22.28 -15.24 -4.47
CA LEU A 34 22.48 -16.63 -4.90
C LEU A 34 23.35 -16.73 -6.16
N LEU A 35 23.22 -15.79 -7.11
CA LEU A 35 24.10 -15.72 -8.29
C LEU A 35 25.58 -15.45 -7.93
N ARG A 36 25.84 -14.90 -6.75
CA ARG A 36 27.16 -14.60 -6.21
C ARG A 36 27.61 -15.59 -5.12
N ASP A 37 26.89 -16.71 -4.97
CA ASP A 37 27.10 -17.71 -3.91
C ASP A 37 26.95 -17.14 -2.48
N ASP A 38 26.16 -16.07 -2.34
CA ASP A 38 25.74 -15.50 -1.06
C ASP A 38 24.36 -16.04 -0.69
N HIS A 39 24.32 -16.84 0.39
CA HIS A 39 23.11 -17.51 0.88
C HIS A 39 22.46 -16.78 2.05
N ASN A 40 22.82 -15.50 2.28
CA ASN A 40 22.30 -14.70 3.39
C ASN A 40 21.40 -13.55 2.91
N PRO A 41 20.12 -13.82 2.56
CA PRO A 41 19.21 -12.79 2.10
C PRO A 41 18.93 -11.76 3.22
N PRO A 42 18.67 -10.49 2.86
CA PRO A 42 18.36 -9.46 3.83
C PRO A 42 17.12 -9.82 4.66
N GLN A 43 17.22 -9.68 5.99
CA GLN A 43 16.09 -9.87 6.89
C GLN A 43 15.35 -8.55 7.12
N GLY A 44 14.03 -8.59 6.96
CA GLY A 44 13.16 -7.46 7.28
C GLY A 44 12.87 -7.36 8.78
N ASN A 45 12.33 -6.21 9.20
CA ASN A 45 11.85 -6.02 10.56
C ASN A 45 10.69 -6.98 10.88
N ALA A 46 10.68 -7.52 12.10
CA ALA A 46 9.57 -8.33 12.55
C ALA A 46 8.33 -7.45 12.78
N TYR A 47 7.16 -7.91 12.31
CA TYR A 47 5.89 -7.24 12.58
C TYR A 47 5.60 -7.10 14.09
N LEU A 48 6.16 -8.00 14.92
CA LEU A 48 6.07 -7.93 16.38
C LEU A 48 6.71 -6.67 16.96
N SER A 49 7.78 -6.15 16.35
CA SER A 49 8.38 -4.88 16.76
C SER A 49 7.42 -3.72 16.51
N PHE A 50 6.72 -3.73 15.37
CA PHE A 50 5.69 -2.74 15.06
C PHE A 50 4.51 -2.80 16.04
N LEU A 51 4.09 -4.00 16.49
CA LEU A 51 3.01 -4.11 17.49
C LEU A 51 3.34 -3.37 18.80
N ALA A 52 4.59 -3.42 19.25
CA ALA A 52 5.01 -2.70 20.44
C ALA A 52 4.95 -1.18 20.22
N GLU A 53 5.37 -0.70 19.04
CA GLU A 53 5.29 0.71 18.65
C GLU A 53 3.83 1.20 18.55
N ASP A 54 2.95 0.40 17.96
CA ASP A 54 1.52 0.71 17.78
C ASP A 54 0.79 0.80 19.14
N GLN A 55 1.08 -0.13 20.05
CA GLN A 55 0.56 -0.08 21.43
C GLN A 55 1.07 1.15 22.19
N ALA A 56 2.35 1.48 22.05
CA ALA A 56 2.92 2.67 22.66
C ALA A 56 2.29 3.96 22.09
N TYR A 57 2.03 4.01 20.78
CA TYR A 57 1.31 5.12 20.15
C TYR A 57 -0.10 5.26 20.71
N ALA A 58 -0.88 4.18 20.80
CA ALA A 58 -2.25 4.20 21.31
C ALA A 58 -2.34 4.74 22.76
N GLY A 59 -1.33 4.48 23.60
CA GLY A 59 -1.24 5.00 24.96
C GLY A 59 -0.64 6.41 25.08
N SER A 60 -0.26 7.06 23.97
CA SER A 60 0.50 8.30 23.99
C SER A 60 -0.38 9.56 23.96
N PRO A 61 0.13 10.72 24.44
CA PRO A 61 -0.52 12.01 24.24
C PRO A 61 -0.67 12.39 22.76
N ARG A 62 0.13 11.80 21.86
CA ARG A 62 0.02 12.03 20.41
C ARG A 62 -1.29 11.47 19.87
N PHE A 63 -1.69 10.29 20.32
CA PHE A 63 -2.97 9.68 19.91
C PHE A 63 -4.15 10.60 20.23
N GLU A 64 -4.21 11.18 21.43
CA GLU A 64 -5.30 12.10 21.78
C GLU A 64 -5.29 13.40 20.95
N ARG A 65 -4.12 13.91 20.56
CA ARG A 65 -4.02 15.05 19.62
C ARG A 65 -4.52 14.69 18.23
N ASP A 66 -4.08 13.55 17.70
CA ASP A 66 -4.47 13.09 16.36
C ASP A 66 -5.99 12.84 16.31
N LYS A 67 -6.54 12.23 17.36
CA LYS A 67 -7.99 12.03 17.53
C LYS A 67 -8.77 13.34 17.62
N ALA A 68 -8.28 14.34 18.37
CA ALA A 68 -8.92 15.66 18.44
C ALA A 68 -8.90 16.35 17.08
N PHE A 69 -7.76 16.32 16.39
CA PHE A 69 -7.61 16.86 15.04
C PHE A 69 -8.63 16.27 14.05
N TRP A 70 -8.76 14.93 13.99
CA TRP A 70 -9.71 14.30 13.08
C TRP A 70 -11.17 14.61 13.42
N LYS A 71 -11.50 14.74 14.72
CA LYS A 71 -12.85 15.13 15.16
C LYS A 71 -13.19 16.57 14.78
N GLU A 72 -12.23 17.48 14.89
CA GLU A 72 -12.41 18.88 14.51
C GLU A 72 -12.52 19.02 12.98
N LEU A 73 -11.60 18.38 12.24
CA LEU A 73 -11.56 18.46 10.78
C LEU A 73 -12.84 17.93 10.11
N TYR A 74 -13.45 16.90 10.69
CA TYR A 74 -14.69 16.30 10.19
C TYR A 74 -15.88 16.53 11.12
N ALA A 75 -15.89 17.64 11.87
CA ALA A 75 -17.06 18.07 12.62
C ALA A 75 -18.28 18.28 11.69
N GLU A 76 -18.02 18.73 10.47
CA GLU A 76 -18.97 18.76 9.36
C GLU A 76 -18.41 17.96 8.18
N LEU A 77 -19.16 16.98 7.69
CA LEU A 77 -18.71 16.14 6.58
C LEU A 77 -18.87 16.90 5.25
N PRO A 78 -17.84 16.91 4.39
CA PRO A 78 -17.97 17.47 3.06
C PRO A 78 -18.97 16.65 2.23
N PRO A 79 -19.61 17.26 1.21
CA PRO A 79 -20.47 16.52 0.30
C PRO A 79 -19.67 15.39 -0.38
N PRO A 80 -20.30 14.25 -0.70
CA PRO A 80 -19.62 13.16 -1.37
C PRO A 80 -19.00 13.61 -2.70
N LEU A 81 -17.70 13.38 -2.87
CA LEU A 81 -17.00 13.69 -4.13
C LEU A 81 -17.54 12.86 -5.29
N LEU A 82 -17.92 11.62 -5.02
CA LEU A 82 -18.45 10.68 -6.00
C LEU A 82 -19.87 10.27 -5.60
N GLN A 83 -20.78 10.31 -6.57
CA GLN A 83 -22.13 9.79 -6.40
C GLN A 83 -22.11 8.26 -6.47
N PRO A 84 -22.82 7.54 -5.57
CA PRO A 84 -22.93 6.08 -5.65
C PRO A 84 -23.51 5.66 -7.00
N ARG A 85 -22.73 4.91 -7.79
CA ARG A 85 -23.16 4.42 -9.11
C ARG A 85 -24.02 3.16 -9.05
N VAL A 86 -23.92 2.40 -7.96
CA VAL A 86 -24.61 1.12 -7.78
C VAL A 86 -25.14 1.08 -6.35
N ALA A 87 -26.45 0.90 -6.20
CA ALA A 87 -27.01 0.50 -4.92
C ALA A 87 -26.58 -0.95 -4.66
N VAL A 88 -25.63 -1.16 -3.77
CA VAL A 88 -25.21 -2.51 -3.38
C VAL A 88 -26.31 -3.08 -2.49
N ALA A 89 -27.27 -3.79 -3.08
CA ALA A 89 -28.21 -4.60 -2.34
C ALA A 89 -27.48 -5.81 -1.70
N ASP A 90 -27.96 -6.22 -0.52
CA ASP A 90 -27.41 -7.22 0.40
C ASP A 90 -26.40 -8.22 -0.17
N ASN A 91 -25.20 -8.20 0.42
CA ASN A 91 -24.14 -9.21 0.31
C ASN A 91 -23.63 -9.56 -1.12
N ARG A 92 -23.92 -8.73 -2.13
CA ARG A 92 -23.37 -8.92 -3.48
C ARG A 92 -22.08 -8.13 -3.67
N VAL A 93 -21.09 -8.78 -4.30
CA VAL A 93 -19.86 -8.10 -4.73
C VAL A 93 -20.22 -7.06 -5.79
N ALA A 94 -19.83 -5.81 -5.56
CA ALA A 94 -20.01 -4.76 -6.55
C ALA A 94 -19.21 -5.10 -7.83
N PRO A 95 -19.78 -4.92 -9.03
CA PRO A 95 -19.05 -5.18 -10.27
C PRO A 95 -17.83 -4.24 -10.36
N SER A 96 -16.69 -4.80 -10.76
CA SER A 96 -15.45 -4.04 -10.98
C SER A 96 -15.02 -4.12 -12.43
N ALA A 97 -14.42 -3.05 -12.93
CA ALA A 97 -13.80 -2.98 -14.24
C ALA A 97 -12.54 -2.12 -14.16
N LEU A 98 -11.54 -2.44 -14.98
CA LEU A 98 -10.30 -1.68 -15.07
C LEU A 98 -10.32 -0.83 -16.35
N SER A 99 -10.16 0.48 -16.20
CA SER A 99 -9.88 1.38 -17.31
C SER A 99 -8.45 1.90 -17.18
N GLN A 100 -7.68 1.85 -18.25
CA GLN A 100 -6.29 2.28 -18.26
C GLN A 100 -6.11 3.40 -19.29
N MET A 101 -5.45 4.48 -18.87
CA MET A 101 -5.02 5.56 -19.74
C MET A 101 -3.51 5.72 -19.63
N LYS A 102 -2.82 5.77 -20.77
CA LYS A 102 -1.37 6.03 -20.79
C LYS A 102 -1.14 7.54 -20.84
N ILE A 103 -0.40 8.05 -19.87
CA ILE A 103 0.03 9.46 -19.85
C ILE A 103 1.30 9.59 -20.69
N PRO A 104 1.38 10.54 -21.65
CA PRO A 104 2.60 10.79 -22.40
C PRO A 104 3.77 11.15 -21.49
N ARG A 105 4.98 10.65 -21.80
CA ARG A 105 6.18 10.88 -20.96
C ARG A 105 6.46 12.37 -20.72
N ARG A 106 6.22 13.22 -21.73
CA ARG A 106 6.36 14.68 -21.60
C ARG A 106 5.47 15.23 -20.48
N LEU A 107 4.16 14.94 -20.53
CA LEU A 107 3.21 15.39 -19.51
C LEU A 107 3.57 14.87 -18.12
N PHE A 108 4.03 13.63 -18.00
CA PHE A 108 4.53 13.09 -16.74
C PHE A 108 5.71 13.92 -16.19
N ASN A 109 6.68 14.26 -17.03
CA ASN A 109 7.84 15.05 -16.60
C ASN A 109 7.42 16.47 -16.19
N ASP A 110 6.50 17.09 -16.93
CA ASP A 110 5.99 18.43 -16.63
C ASP A 110 5.27 18.44 -15.26
N LEU A 111 4.46 17.41 -14.96
CA LEU A 111 3.80 17.26 -13.65
C LEU A 111 4.80 17.03 -12.51
N ALA A 112 5.88 16.28 -12.76
CA ALA A 112 6.90 16.02 -11.75
C ALA A 112 7.72 17.26 -11.37
N GLN A 113 7.82 18.25 -12.26
CA GLN A 113 8.48 19.54 -11.97
C GLN A 113 7.56 20.54 -11.25
N PHE A 114 6.25 20.33 -11.32
CA PHE A 114 5.27 21.22 -10.70
C PHE A 114 5.09 20.96 -9.20
N ALA A 115 5.34 19.73 -8.75
CA ALA A 115 5.25 19.29 -7.35
C ALA A 115 6.50 19.65 -6.54
#